data_AF-A0A5C7PRI3-F1
#
_entry.id   AF-A0A5C7PRI3-F1
#
_cell.length_a   1.000
_cell.length_b   1.000
_cell.length_c   1.000
_cell.angle_alpha   90.00
_cell.angle_beta   90.00
_cell.angle_gamma   90.00
#
_symmetry.space_group_name_H-M   'P 1'
#
loop_
_entity.id
_entity.type
_entity.pdbx_description
1 polymer ?
#
loop_
_entity_poly.entity_id
_entity_poly.type
_entity_poly.pdbx_seq_one_letter_code
_entity_poly.pdbx_strand_id
1 'polypeptide(L)'
;MNIHEFSERYKISLAKSRKILKDNPHWFDGSASTQGIEIRAWLSNGQPLTSLQLCMLVENPAMILELGKHAHKAEEALARLGNVKAEIAPLDVAACITDAASKDPESLATIINWLKTIIPSEPVGHAYLATRLLLGLPGNVRQFDAPRLQRVFLNCRLQPSFANWFFIKKNFTKSVTFYKKPFEL
;
A
#
# COMPACT_ATOMS: atom_id res chain seq x y z
N MET A 1 -18.50 -16.63 -3.40
CA MET A 1 -18.78 -15.50 -4.32
C MET A 1 -19.42 -14.39 -3.50
N ASN A 2 -18.87 -13.18 -3.55
CA ASN A 2 -19.39 -12.07 -2.75
C ASN A 2 -20.64 -11.43 -3.39
N ILE A 3 -21.36 -10.62 -2.62
CA ILE A 3 -22.61 -9.97 -3.08
C ILE A 3 -22.39 -9.07 -4.30
N HIS A 4 -21.19 -8.49 -4.45
CA HIS A 4 -20.82 -7.62 -5.55
C HIS A 4 -20.57 -8.44 -6.82
N GLU A 5 -19.78 -9.51 -6.73
CA GLU A 5 -19.55 -10.50 -7.79
C GLU A 5 -20.88 -11.12 -8.27
N PHE A 6 -21.78 -11.47 -7.34
CA PHE A 6 -23.10 -11.99 -7.67
C PHE A 6 -23.94 -10.96 -8.45
N SER A 7 -23.94 -9.70 -8.01
CA SER A 7 -24.66 -8.61 -8.67
C SER A 7 -24.16 -8.39 -10.10
N GLU A 8 -22.84 -8.40 -10.29
CA GLU A 8 -22.20 -8.15 -11.57
C GLU A 8 -22.32 -9.32 -12.55
N ARG A 9 -22.12 -10.54 -12.07
CA ARG A 9 -22.19 -11.79 -12.85
C ARG A 9 -23.59 -12.06 -13.37
N TYR A 10 -24.61 -11.86 -12.53
CA TYR A 10 -25.99 -12.15 -12.89
C TYR A 10 -26.77 -10.92 -13.36
N LYS A 11 -26.12 -9.75 -13.43
CA LYS A 11 -26.75 -8.47 -13.79
C LYS A 11 -27.99 -8.17 -12.93
N ILE A 12 -27.92 -8.55 -11.65
CA ILE A 12 -28.98 -8.31 -10.65
C ILE A 12 -28.61 -7.06 -9.87
N SER A 13 -29.56 -6.16 -9.64
CA SER A 13 -29.29 -4.93 -8.88
C SER A 13 -28.84 -5.23 -7.45
N LEU A 14 -27.92 -4.41 -6.91
CA LEU A 14 -27.37 -4.61 -5.57
C LEU A 14 -28.47 -4.66 -4.48
N ALA A 15 -29.54 -3.89 -4.66
CA ALA A 15 -30.70 -3.90 -3.76
C ALA A 15 -31.43 -5.25 -3.76
N LYS A 16 -31.56 -5.90 -4.93
CA LYS A 16 -32.17 -7.23 -5.06
C LYS A 16 -31.21 -8.31 -4.55
N SER A 17 -29.91 -8.19 -4.84
CA SER A 17 -28.89 -9.08 -4.28
C SER A 17 -28.85 -9.04 -2.74
N ARG A 18 -29.09 -7.88 -2.11
CA ARG A 18 -29.20 -7.76 -0.64
C ARG A 18 -30.40 -8.51 -0.06
N LYS A 19 -31.53 -8.53 -0.77
CA LYS A 19 -32.70 -9.33 -0.38
C LYS A 19 -32.37 -10.83 -0.48
N ILE A 20 -31.77 -11.25 -1.59
CA ILE A 20 -31.36 -12.65 -1.80
C ILE A 20 -30.33 -13.08 -0.74
N LEU A 21 -29.37 -12.22 -0.36
CA LEU A 21 -28.43 -12.46 0.74
C LEU A 21 -29.14 -12.69 2.07
N LYS A 22 -30.17 -11.88 2.37
CA LYS A 22 -30.93 -12.01 3.62
C LYS A 22 -31.65 -13.36 3.70
N ASP A 23 -32.20 -13.81 2.58
CA ASP A 23 -32.98 -15.05 2.50
C ASP A 23 -32.08 -16.30 2.32
N ASN A 24 -30.91 -16.15 1.70
CA ASN A 24 -29.97 -17.24 1.38
C ASN A 24 -28.52 -16.85 1.71
N PRO A 25 -28.18 -16.62 2.98
CA PRO A 25 -26.85 -16.12 3.36
C PRO A 25 -25.69 -17.04 2.93
N HIS A 26 -25.92 -18.36 2.94
CA HIS A 26 -24.98 -19.39 2.51
C HIS A 26 -24.63 -19.33 1.00
N TRP A 27 -25.44 -18.69 0.16
CA TRP A 27 -25.08 -18.48 -1.27
C TRP A 27 -23.99 -17.42 -1.45
N PHE A 28 -23.79 -16.63 -0.40
CA PHE A 28 -22.83 -15.54 -0.35
C PHE A 28 -21.83 -15.81 0.77
N ASP A 29 -21.22 -16.99 0.77
CA ASP A 29 -20.07 -17.34 1.62
C ASP A 29 -18.83 -16.45 1.36
N GLY A 30 -18.92 -15.53 0.39
CA GLY A 30 -18.06 -14.35 0.30
C GLY A 30 -18.72 -13.13 0.95
N SER A 31 -19.13 -13.17 2.22
CA SER A 31 -19.40 -11.92 2.94
C SER A 31 -18.22 -10.98 2.66
N ALA A 32 -18.49 -9.72 2.28
CA ALA A 32 -17.42 -8.77 1.92
C ALA A 32 -16.27 -8.96 2.91
N SER A 33 -15.08 -9.23 2.39
CA SER A 33 -13.93 -9.53 3.23
C SER A 33 -13.87 -8.47 4.33
N THR A 34 -13.66 -8.85 5.60
CA THR A 34 -13.59 -7.86 6.70
C THR A 34 -12.65 -6.71 6.32
N GLN A 35 -11.59 -7.04 5.60
CA GLN A 35 -10.62 -6.13 4.97
C GLN A 35 -11.25 -5.19 3.93
N GLY A 36 -12.05 -5.69 2.98
CA GLY A 36 -12.76 -4.86 1.99
C GLY A 36 -13.75 -3.90 2.62
N ILE A 37 -14.44 -4.32 3.70
CA ILE A 37 -15.32 -3.43 4.49
C ILE A 37 -14.52 -2.32 5.16
N GLU A 38 -13.39 -2.67 5.80
CA GLU A 38 -12.51 -1.71 6.47
C GLU A 38 -11.92 -0.70 5.48
N ILE A 39 -11.41 -1.15 4.33
CA ILE A 39 -10.87 -0.27 3.28
C ILE A 39 -11.97 0.65 2.75
N ARG A 40 -13.18 0.12 2.52
CA ARG A 40 -14.32 0.94 2.06
C ARG A 40 -14.66 2.02 3.09
N ALA A 41 -14.72 1.67 4.38
CA ALA A 41 -14.98 2.63 5.46
C ALA A 41 -13.89 3.72 5.52
N TRP A 42 -12.62 3.33 5.40
CA TRP A 42 -11.47 4.23 5.36
C TRP A 42 -11.56 5.24 4.21
N LEU A 43 -11.83 4.76 2.99
CA LEU A 43 -12.01 5.60 1.80
C LEU A 43 -13.25 6.49 1.87
N SER A 44 -14.31 6.04 2.55
CA SER A 44 -15.53 6.81 2.73
C SER A 44 -15.32 8.03 3.64
N ASN A 45 -14.39 7.92 4.60
CA ASN A 45 -13.94 9.01 5.46
C ASN A 45 -12.97 9.97 4.77
N GLY A 46 -12.70 9.78 3.48
CA GLY A 46 -11.77 10.63 2.71
C GLY A 46 -10.29 10.39 3.05
N GLN A 47 -9.97 9.31 3.79
CA GLN A 47 -8.59 9.01 4.14
C GLN A 47 -7.87 8.32 2.99
N PRO A 48 -6.58 8.65 2.73
CA PRO A 48 -5.78 7.94 1.74
C PRO A 48 -5.49 6.51 2.22
N LEU A 49 -5.35 5.57 1.28
CA LEU A 49 -5.01 4.19 1.60
C LEU A 49 -3.65 4.10 2.27
N THR A 50 -3.56 3.26 3.30
CA THR A 50 -2.28 2.92 3.94
C THR A 50 -1.50 1.93 3.08
N SER A 51 -0.18 1.84 3.30
CA SER A 51 0.67 0.87 2.60
C SER A 51 0.22 -0.57 2.81
N LEU A 52 -0.32 -0.92 3.99
CA LEU A 52 -0.91 -2.24 4.25
C LEU A 52 -2.16 -2.48 3.40
N GLN A 53 -3.06 -1.49 3.31
CA GLN A 53 -4.26 -1.59 2.47
C GLN A 53 -3.89 -1.72 0.99
N LEU A 54 -2.85 -1.01 0.55
CA LEU A 54 -2.31 -1.15 -0.79
C LEU A 54 -1.73 -2.56 -1.04
N CYS A 55 -1.00 -3.14 -0.09
CA CYS A 55 -0.53 -4.53 -0.19
C CYS A 55 -1.71 -5.50 -0.38
N MET A 56 -2.76 -5.37 0.44
CA MET A 56 -3.95 -6.21 0.36
C MET A 56 -4.63 -6.14 -1.02
N LEU A 57 -4.73 -4.94 -1.58
CA LEU A 57 -5.33 -4.74 -2.90
C LEU A 57 -4.44 -5.25 -4.05
N VAL A 58 -3.11 -5.17 -3.92
CA VAL A 58 -2.16 -5.72 -4.90
C VAL A 58 -2.22 -7.25 -4.94
N GLU A 59 -2.37 -7.89 -3.79
CA GLU A 59 -2.45 -9.35 -3.67
C GLU A 59 -3.84 -9.89 -4.03
N ASN A 60 -4.91 -9.14 -3.70
CA ASN A 60 -6.29 -9.51 -3.95
C ASN A 60 -7.02 -8.46 -4.81
N PRO A 61 -6.75 -8.36 -6.12
CA PRO A 61 -7.37 -7.35 -6.99
C PRO A 61 -8.91 -7.41 -7.03
N ALA A 62 -9.50 -8.59 -6.83
CA ALA A 62 -10.96 -8.76 -6.77
C ALA A 62 -11.63 -7.92 -5.66
N MET A 63 -10.88 -7.56 -4.62
CA MET A 63 -11.36 -6.72 -3.51
C MET A 63 -11.75 -5.30 -3.96
N ILE A 64 -11.25 -4.83 -5.12
CA ILE A 64 -11.66 -3.54 -5.70
C ILE A 64 -13.17 -3.51 -5.96
N LEU A 65 -13.76 -4.63 -6.40
CA LEU A 65 -15.21 -4.75 -6.63
C LEU A 65 -15.99 -4.56 -5.32
N GLU A 66 -15.40 -4.97 -4.20
CA GLU A 66 -15.94 -4.75 -2.86
C GLU A 66 -15.81 -3.30 -2.39
N LEU A 67 -15.22 -2.37 -3.14
CA LEU A 67 -15.18 -0.96 -2.74
C LEU A 67 -16.37 -0.16 -3.29
N GLY A 68 -17.10 -0.72 -4.26
CA GLY A 68 -18.26 -0.09 -4.88
C GLY A 68 -17.94 1.31 -5.41
N LYS A 69 -18.70 2.33 -4.99
CA LYS A 69 -18.51 3.72 -5.43
C LYS A 69 -17.11 4.31 -5.13
N HIS A 70 -16.33 3.68 -4.25
CA HIS A 70 -14.99 4.12 -3.88
C HIS A 70 -13.86 3.40 -4.63
N ALA A 71 -14.19 2.46 -5.53
CA ALA A 71 -13.22 1.69 -6.31
C ALA A 71 -12.24 2.59 -7.08
N HIS A 72 -12.73 3.64 -7.75
CA HIS A 72 -11.89 4.59 -8.50
C HIS A 72 -10.75 5.18 -7.65
N LYS A 73 -10.97 5.46 -6.35
CA LYS A 73 -9.93 6.00 -5.47
C LYS A 73 -8.83 4.98 -5.20
N ALA A 74 -9.20 3.72 -5.07
CA ALA A 74 -8.25 2.63 -4.89
C ALA A 74 -7.48 2.36 -6.18
N GLU A 75 -8.17 2.35 -7.32
CA GLU A 75 -7.54 2.21 -8.64
C GLU A 75 -6.55 3.32 -8.93
N GLU A 76 -6.89 4.59 -8.67
CA GLU A 76 -5.96 5.71 -8.76
C GLU A 76 -4.74 5.53 -7.85
N ALA A 77 -4.95 5.07 -6.61
CA ALA A 77 -3.86 4.85 -5.67
C ALA A 77 -2.94 3.72 -6.15
N LEU A 78 -3.49 2.63 -6.68
CA LEU A 78 -2.74 1.52 -7.27
C LEU A 78 -2.00 1.95 -8.55
N ALA A 79 -2.63 2.74 -9.41
CA ALA A 79 -2.02 3.26 -10.63
C ALA A 79 -0.78 4.11 -10.31
N ARG A 80 -0.83 4.94 -9.26
CA ARG A 80 0.34 5.70 -8.78
C ARG A 80 1.48 4.83 -8.28
N LEU A 81 1.23 3.57 -7.92
CA LEU A 81 2.29 2.65 -7.53
C LEU A 81 3.04 2.07 -8.74
N GLY A 82 2.48 2.11 -9.96
CA GLY A 82 3.10 1.55 -11.15
C GLY A 82 3.29 0.02 -11.06
N ASN A 83 4.39 -0.49 -11.62
CA ASN A 83 4.66 -1.94 -11.66
C ASN A 83 5.26 -2.46 -10.34
N VAL A 84 4.44 -2.50 -9.29
CA VAL A 84 4.87 -2.92 -7.95
C VAL A 84 5.43 -4.34 -7.94
N LYS A 85 4.84 -5.26 -8.70
CA LYS A 85 5.21 -6.69 -8.66
C LYS A 85 6.62 -6.97 -9.19
N ALA A 86 7.13 -6.12 -10.09
CA ALA A 86 8.49 -6.24 -10.61
C ALA A 86 9.55 -5.63 -9.68
N GLU A 87 9.15 -4.77 -8.75
CA GLU A 87 10.03 -3.97 -7.91
C GLU A 87 9.82 -4.26 -6.41
N ILE A 88 9.33 -5.46 -6.10
CA ILE A 88 9.17 -5.91 -4.71
C ILE A 88 10.56 -6.00 -4.07
N ALA A 89 10.66 -5.58 -2.81
CA ALA A 89 11.90 -5.73 -2.06
C ALA A 89 12.27 -7.22 -1.93
N PRO A 90 13.52 -7.59 -2.25
CA PRO A 90 14.06 -8.89 -1.87
C PRO A 90 13.89 -9.16 -0.36
N LEU A 91 13.74 -10.43 0.02
CA LEU A 91 13.42 -10.81 1.40
C LEU A 91 14.50 -10.38 2.40
N ASP A 92 15.77 -10.44 2.00
CA ASP A 92 16.92 -9.97 2.78
C ASP A 92 16.85 -8.46 3.05
N VAL A 93 16.45 -7.66 2.06
CA VAL A 93 16.20 -6.22 2.25
C VAL A 93 15.01 -5.97 3.18
N ALA A 94 13.92 -6.72 2.99
CA ALA A 94 12.70 -6.55 3.78
C ALA A 94 12.89 -6.98 5.24
N ALA A 95 13.72 -8.01 5.50
CA ALA A 95 14.06 -8.46 6.85
C ALA A 95 14.78 -7.37 7.68
N CYS A 96 15.51 -6.47 7.03
CA CYS A 96 16.22 -5.36 7.68
C CYS A 96 15.30 -4.27 8.27
N ILE A 97 13.98 -4.30 8.04
CA ILE A 97 13.05 -3.22 8.48
C ILE A 97 13.14 -2.98 9.98
N THR A 98 13.17 -4.05 10.78
CA THR A 98 13.20 -3.95 12.24
C THR A 98 14.48 -3.30 12.75
N ASP A 99 15.63 -3.77 12.26
CA ASP A 99 16.94 -3.30 12.73
C ASP A 99 17.23 -1.89 12.20
N ALA A 100 16.85 -1.59 10.97
CA ALA A 100 16.92 -0.24 10.42
C ALA A 100 16.06 0.77 11.21
N ALA A 101 14.89 0.34 11.73
CA ALA A 101 14.06 1.18 12.59
C ALA A 101 14.72 1.47 13.95
N SER A 102 15.65 0.62 14.38
CA SER A 102 16.49 0.75 15.58
C SER A 102 17.84 1.43 15.32
N LYS A 103 18.06 1.94 14.09
CA LYS A 103 19.29 2.61 13.63
C LYS A 103 20.50 1.71 13.45
N ASP A 104 20.31 0.42 13.21
CA ASP A 104 21.40 -0.46 12.81
C ASP A 104 22.03 0.03 11.48
N PRO A 105 23.35 0.32 11.44
CA PRO A 105 23.99 0.91 10.26
C PRO A 105 23.98 -0.01 9.03
N GLU A 106 24.16 -1.32 9.22
CA GLU A 106 24.21 -2.29 8.11
C GLU A 106 22.83 -2.43 7.47
N SER A 107 21.79 -2.61 8.28
CA SER A 107 20.41 -2.69 7.84
C SER A 107 19.95 -1.39 7.15
N LEU A 108 20.37 -0.23 7.66
CA LEU A 108 20.12 1.05 7.00
C LEU A 108 20.82 1.14 5.65
N ALA A 109 22.08 0.70 5.54
CA ALA A 109 22.83 0.69 4.30
C ALA A 109 22.16 -0.22 3.26
N THR A 110 21.74 -1.43 3.66
CA THR A 110 21.02 -2.38 2.80
C THR A 110 19.72 -1.77 2.26
N ILE A 111 18.89 -1.20 3.14
CA ILE A 111 17.64 -0.54 2.72
C ILE A 111 17.93 0.66 1.81
N ILE A 112 18.89 1.52 2.15
CA ILE A 112 19.25 2.68 1.32
C ILE A 112 19.71 2.26 -0.07
N ASN A 113 20.58 1.26 -0.15
CA ASN A 113 21.09 0.79 -1.43
C ASN A 113 19.95 0.26 -2.31
N TRP A 114 19.05 -0.55 -1.75
CA TRP A 114 17.87 -0.99 -2.48
C TRP A 114 16.94 0.17 -2.86
N LEU A 115 16.66 1.12 -1.96
CA LEU A 115 15.84 2.30 -2.25
C LEU A 115 16.37 3.07 -3.46
N LYS A 116 17.69 3.23 -3.58
CA LYS A 116 18.32 3.90 -4.71
C LYS A 116 18.10 3.18 -6.05
N THR A 117 17.86 1.88 -6.04
CA THR A 117 17.58 1.10 -7.27
C THR A 117 16.15 1.27 -7.76
N ILE A 118 15.19 1.53 -6.86
CA ILE A 118 13.76 1.56 -7.19
C ILE A 118 13.15 2.97 -7.24
N ILE A 119 13.80 3.98 -6.63
CA ILE A 119 13.29 5.36 -6.65
C ILE A 119 13.42 5.91 -8.08
N PRO A 120 12.31 6.30 -8.74
CA PRO A 120 12.36 6.78 -10.10
C PRO A 120 12.78 8.26 -10.18
N SER A 121 12.96 8.75 -11.41
CA SER A 121 13.23 10.17 -11.71
C SER A 121 12.00 11.05 -11.48
N GLU A 122 10.80 10.47 -11.40
CA GLU A 122 9.58 11.19 -11.04
C GLU A 122 9.39 11.19 -9.51
N PRO A 123 8.87 12.27 -8.91
CA PRO A 123 8.63 12.29 -7.47
C PRO A 123 7.58 11.27 -7.02
N VAL A 124 7.95 10.38 -6.11
CA VAL A 124 7.07 9.39 -5.50
C VAL A 124 6.87 9.64 -4.00
N GLY A 125 5.69 9.27 -3.50
CA GLY A 125 5.36 9.41 -2.08
C GLY A 125 5.82 8.22 -1.23
N HIS A 126 5.72 8.37 0.09
CA HIS A 126 6.06 7.31 1.06
C HIS A 126 5.38 5.96 0.77
N ALA A 127 4.10 5.97 0.38
CA ALA A 127 3.35 4.75 0.09
C ALA A 127 3.96 3.91 -1.04
N TYR A 128 4.63 4.55 -2.01
CA TYR A 128 5.31 3.87 -3.12
C TYR A 128 6.41 2.92 -2.63
N LEU A 129 7.26 3.41 -1.72
CA LEU A 129 8.39 2.67 -1.16
C LEU A 129 7.94 1.68 -0.10
N ALA A 130 7.05 2.12 0.79
CA ALA A 130 6.54 1.29 1.87
C ALA A 130 5.82 0.04 1.36
N THR A 131 4.99 0.16 0.33
CA THR A 131 4.27 -0.98 -0.24
C THR A 131 5.22 -2.02 -0.82
N ARG A 132 6.28 -1.59 -1.53
CA ARG A 132 7.31 -2.48 -2.10
C ARG A 132 8.13 -3.20 -1.03
N LEU A 133 8.48 -2.52 0.07
CA LEU A 133 9.14 -3.13 1.22
C LEU A 133 8.26 -4.17 1.90
N LEU A 134 7.00 -3.83 2.18
CA LEU A 134 6.07 -4.74 2.86
C LEU A 134 5.74 -5.97 2.02
N LEU A 135 5.57 -5.83 0.71
CA LEU A 135 5.31 -6.97 -0.17
C LEU A 135 6.46 -7.98 -0.20
N GLY A 136 7.69 -7.57 0.14
CA GLY A 136 8.83 -8.47 0.31
C GLY A 136 8.72 -9.39 1.53
N LEU A 137 7.81 -9.07 2.47
CA LEU A 137 7.53 -9.88 3.64
C LEU A 137 6.29 -10.76 3.46
N PRO A 138 6.20 -11.90 4.16
CA PRO A 138 4.96 -12.66 4.31
C PRO A 138 3.81 -11.81 4.90
N GLY A 139 2.58 -12.03 4.43
CA GLY A 139 1.41 -11.22 4.82
C GLY A 139 1.15 -11.16 6.33
N ASN A 140 1.42 -12.25 7.06
CA ASN A 140 1.20 -12.34 8.51
C ASN A 140 2.17 -11.51 9.35
N VAL A 141 3.34 -11.14 8.83
CA VAL A 141 4.33 -10.34 9.59
C VAL A 141 4.24 -8.84 9.30
N ARG A 142 3.70 -8.44 8.14
CA ARG A 142 3.64 -7.03 7.69
C ARG A 142 2.99 -6.09 8.70
N GLN A 143 2.01 -6.55 9.45
CA GLN A 143 1.33 -5.76 10.47
C GLN A 143 2.26 -5.28 11.61
N PHE A 144 3.32 -6.03 11.91
CA PHE A 144 4.30 -5.68 12.95
C PHE A 144 5.36 -4.69 12.46
N ASP A 145 5.66 -4.73 11.16
CA ASP A 145 6.69 -3.92 10.52
C ASP A 145 6.16 -2.62 9.88
N ALA A 146 4.91 -2.61 9.41
CA ALA A 146 4.31 -1.42 8.81
C ALA A 146 4.39 -0.15 9.70
N PRO A 147 4.16 -0.22 11.03
CA PRO A 147 4.32 0.95 11.89
C PRO A 147 5.77 1.45 11.99
N ARG A 148 6.76 0.58 11.70
CA ARG A 148 8.19 0.88 11.82
C ARG A 148 8.72 1.66 10.61
N LEU A 149 8.08 1.53 9.45
CA LEU A 149 8.54 2.12 8.19
C LEU A 149 8.66 3.64 8.23
N GLN A 150 7.80 4.34 8.98
CA GLN A 150 7.96 5.78 9.18
C GLN A 150 9.31 6.11 9.83
N ARG A 151 9.74 5.31 10.82
CA ARG A 151 11.01 5.47 11.49
C ARG A 151 12.19 5.02 10.62
N VAL A 152 12.05 3.92 9.87
CA VAL A 152 13.05 3.48 8.89
C VAL A 152 13.39 4.61 7.92
N PHE A 153 12.39 5.19 7.23
CA PHE A 153 12.69 6.24 6.28
C PHE A 153 13.15 7.55 6.92
N LEU A 154 12.74 7.85 8.16
CA LEU A 154 13.35 8.95 8.89
C LEU A 154 14.85 8.69 9.08
N ASN A 155 15.22 7.49 9.55
CA ASN A 155 16.62 7.11 9.75
C ASN A 155 17.41 7.10 8.43
N CYS A 156 16.83 6.60 7.33
CA CYS A 156 17.48 6.65 6.02
C CYS A 156 17.76 8.09 5.58
N ARG A 157 16.81 9.02 5.79
CA ARG A 157 16.99 10.43 5.42
C ARG A 157 18.03 11.17 6.27
N LEU A 158 18.35 10.66 7.45
CA LEU A 158 19.44 11.19 8.29
C LEU A 158 20.81 10.71 7.81
N GLN A 159 20.88 9.72 6.93
CA GLN A 159 22.15 9.23 6.39
C GLN A 159 22.68 10.18 5.29
N PRO A 160 23.95 10.61 5.35
CA PRO A 160 24.53 11.49 4.34
C PRO A 160 24.43 10.92 2.92
N SER A 161 24.56 9.60 2.77
CA SER A 161 24.51 8.90 1.49
C SER A 161 23.13 8.97 0.80
N PHE A 162 22.08 9.37 1.51
CA PHE A 162 20.71 9.43 1.01
C PHE A 162 20.11 10.86 1.02
N ALA A 163 20.87 11.87 1.44
CA ALA A 163 20.38 13.24 1.62
C ALA A 163 19.74 13.84 0.35
N ASN A 164 20.26 13.53 -0.83
CA ASN A 164 19.79 14.10 -2.11
C ASN A 164 18.69 13.26 -2.81
N TRP A 165 18.19 12.20 -2.16
CA TRP A 165 17.19 11.29 -2.72
C TRP A 165 15.75 11.61 -2.30
N PHE A 166 15.56 12.68 -1.55
CA PHE A 166 14.25 13.14 -1.11
C PHE A 166 14.18 14.66 -1.03
N PHE A 167 12.97 15.18 -1.00
CA PHE A 167 12.70 16.57 -0.70
C PHE A 167 11.38 16.69 0.06
N ILE A 168 11.21 17.81 0.77
CA ILE A 168 10.00 18.10 1.54
C ILE A 168 9.27 19.24 0.86
N LYS A 169 8.01 19.00 0.47
CA LYS A 169 7.12 20.02 -0.08
C LYS A 169 6.04 20.35 0.94
N LYS A 170 5.84 21.64 1.21
CA LYS A 170 4.69 22.10 2.02
C LYS A 170 3.43 22.04 1.15
N ASN A 171 2.41 21.36 1.65
CA ASN A 171 1.08 21.35 1.09
C ASN A 171 0.13 21.98 2.11
N PHE A 172 -0.19 23.26 1.90
CA PHE A 172 -0.88 24.11 2.87
C PHE A 172 -0.21 24.07 4.25
N THR A 173 -0.84 23.39 5.22
CA THR A 173 -0.38 23.29 6.61
C THR A 173 0.48 22.04 6.88
N LYS A 174 0.60 21.10 5.93
CA LYS A 174 1.31 19.83 6.14
C LYS A 174 2.53 19.72 5.25
N SER A 175 3.66 19.35 5.84
CA SER A 175 4.87 18.98 5.10
C SER A 175 4.76 17.54 4.62
N VAL A 176 4.90 17.33 3.31
CA VAL A 176 4.89 16.01 2.68
C VAL A 176 6.28 15.70 2.13
N THR A 177 6.78 14.50 2.40
CA THR A 177 8.07 14.03 1.88
C THR A 177 7.86 13.30 0.56
N PHE A 178 8.64 13.67 -0.43
CA PHE A 178 8.71 13.01 -1.73
C PHE A 178 10.12 12.45 -1.94
N TYR A 179 10.22 11.36 -2.68
CA TYR A 179 11.47 10.70 -3.04
C TYR A 179 11.64 10.76 -4.54
N LYS A 180 12.86 11.03 -5.00
CA LYS A 180 13.17 11.16 -6.43
C LYS A 180 14.67 10.91 -6.63
N LYS A 181 15.03 10.25 -7.73
CA LYS A 181 16.42 10.08 -8.14
C LYS A 181 17.04 11.47 -8.35
N PRO A 182 18.20 11.78 -7.74
CA PRO A 182 18.87 13.04 -7.99
C PRO A 182 19.18 13.17 -9.49
N PHE A 183 19.10 14.39 -10.02
CA PHE A 183 19.56 14.63 -11.37
C PHE A 183 21.05 14.28 -11.42
N GLU A 184 21.44 13.45 -12.40
CA GLU A 184 22.85 13.28 -12.74
C GLU A 184 23.35 14.67 -13.16
N LEU A 185 24.28 15.23 -12.39
CA LEU A 185 25.00 16.47 -12.71
C LEU A 185 26.06 16.17 -13.76
#